data_AF-A0A151EH02-F1
#
_entry.id   AF-A0A151EH02-F1
#
_cell.length_a   1.000
_cell.length_b   1.000
_cell.length_c   1.000
_cell.angle_alpha   90.00
_cell.angle_beta   90.00
_cell.angle_gamma   90.00
#
_symmetry.space_group_name_H-M   'P 1'
#
loop_
_entity.id
_entity.type
_entity.pdbx_description
1 polymer ?
#
loop_
_entity_poly.entity_id
_entity_poly.type
_entity_poly.pdbx_seq_one_letter_code
_entity_poly.pdbx_strand_id
1 'polypeptide(L)' 'MPVSPILEYAIKKQLNDVGATRDHLSAEQAIHFINKMTEALDLFIGAAEAQKARKMMISALRRSAPEYFEEHSLI' A
#
# COMPACT_ATOMS: atom_id res chain seq x y z
N MET A 1 14.94 -7.86 -6.34
CA MET A 1 15.18 -6.97 -7.49
C MET A 1 15.29 -5.54 -6.97
N PRO A 2 16.27 -4.74 -7.42
CA PRO A 2 16.38 -3.34 -7.00
C PRO A 2 15.12 -2.58 -7.45
N VAL A 3 14.55 -1.81 -6.54
CA VAL A 3 13.43 -0.91 -6.84
C VAL A 3 14.00 0.27 -7.63
N SER A 4 13.41 0.61 -8.77
CA SER A 4 13.83 1.80 -9.55
C SER A 4 13.85 3.05 -8.64
N PRO A 5 14.84 3.96 -8.76
CA PRO A 5 14.91 5.17 -7.94
C PRO A 5 13.61 5.99 -7.93
N ILE A 6 12.86 5.98 -9.03
CA ILE A 6 11.55 6.65 -9.15
C ILE A 6 10.50 5.96 -8.27
N LEU A 7 10.48 4.63 -8.27
CA LEU A 7 9.61 3.84 -7.39
C LEU A 7 9.98 4.03 -5.92
N GLU A 8 11.27 4.09 -5.60
CA GLU A 8 11.71 4.33 -4.22
C GLU A 8 11.31 5.73 -3.73
N TYR A 9 11.45 6.75 -4.58
CA TYR A 9 10.94 8.10 -4.30
C TYR A 9 9.43 8.10 -4.09
N ALA A 10 8.67 7.45 -4.99
CA ALA A 10 7.22 7.36 -4.86
C ALA A 10 6.80 6.69 -3.55
N ILE A 11 7.45 5.58 -3.17
CA ILE A 11 7.20 4.88 -1.90
C ILE A 11 7.50 5.79 -0.71
N LYS A 12 8.65 6.46 -0.69
CA LYS A 12 9.01 7.39 0.40
C LYS A 12 8.02 8.54 0.52
N LYS A 13 7.60 9.12 -0.61
CA LYS A 13 6.60 10.18 -0.64
C LYS A 13 5.28 9.70 -0.05
N GLN A 14 4.77 8.56 -0.51
CA GLN A 14 3.49 8.05 -0.02
C GLN A 14 3.55 7.65 1.46
N LEU A 15 4.69 7.14 1.96
CA LEU A 15 4.87 6.89 3.40
C LEU A 15 4.84 8.18 4.23
N ASN A 16 5.52 9.22 3.76
CA ASN A 16 5.46 10.54 4.41
C ASN A 16 4.04 11.12 4.38
N ASP A 17 3.32 10.98 3.27
CA ASP A 17 1.95 11.49 3.11
C ASP A 17 0.96 10.82 4.09
N VAL A 18 1.22 9.57 4.49
CA VAL A 18 0.42 8.85 5.50
C VAL A 18 0.95 8.98 6.93
N GLY A 19 1.99 9.81 7.13
CA GLY A 19 2.60 10.04 8.44
C GLY A 19 3.25 8.80 9.05
N ALA A 20 3.76 7.89 8.22
CA ALA A 20 4.33 6.62 8.66
C ALA A 20 5.79 6.44 8.26
N THR A 21 6.51 5.63 9.04
CA THR A 21 7.81 5.09 8.65
C THR A 21 7.66 3.63 8.27
N ARG A 22 8.66 3.04 7.60
CA ARG A 22 8.61 1.61 7.22
C ARG A 22 8.44 0.68 8.43
N ASP A 23 8.88 1.13 9.60
CA ASP A 23 8.90 0.34 10.83
C ASP A 23 7.64 0.57 11.70
N HIS A 24 6.86 1.61 11.39
CA HIS A 24 5.68 2.00 12.16
C HIS A 24 4.55 2.39 11.20
N LEU A 25 3.79 1.39 10.75
CA LEU A 25 2.49 1.55 10.11
C LEU A 25 1.40 0.99 11.04
N SER A 26 0.28 1.69 11.19
CA SER A 26 -0.95 1.08 11.65
C SER A 26 -1.70 0.40 10.50
N ALA A 27 -2.68 -0.44 10.82
CA ALA A 27 -3.58 -1.04 9.83
C ALA A 27 -4.23 0.01 8.93
N GLU A 28 -4.73 1.10 9.52
CA GLU A 28 -5.34 2.22 8.81
C GLU A 28 -4.34 2.90 7.86
N GLN A 29 -3.12 3.18 8.34
CA GLN A 29 -2.07 3.79 7.52
C GLN A 29 -1.65 2.88 6.36
N ALA A 30 -1.62 1.56 6.57
CA ALA A 30 -1.25 0.61 5.52
C ALA A 30 -2.29 0.56 4.41
N ILE A 31 -3.58 0.59 4.77
CA ILE A 31 -4.66 0.70 3.79
C ILE A 31 -4.64 2.06 3.08
N HIS A 32 -4.39 3.15 3.81
CA HIS A 32 -4.28 4.48 3.21
C HIS A 32 -3.13 4.57 2.20
N PHE A 33 -1.96 4.00 2.54
CA PHE A 33 -0.81 3.88 1.64
C PHE A 33 -1.17 3.11 0.36
N ILE A 34 -1.84 1.96 0.48
CA ILE A 34 -2.26 1.16 -0.68
C ILE A 34 -3.21 1.95 -1.59
N ASN A 35 -4.16 2.70 -1.02
CA ASN A 35 -5.09 3.51 -1.80
C ASN A 35 -4.34 4.61 -2.55
N LYS A 36 -3.41 5.32 -1.91
CA LYS A 36 -2.60 6.36 -2.55
C LYS A 36 -1.69 5.83 -3.65
N MET A 37 -1.07 4.66 -3.43
CA MET A 37 -0.31 3.98 -4.48
C MET A 37 -1.20 3.55 -5.65
N THR A 38 -2.45 3.14 -5.39
CA THR A 38 -3.40 2.78 -6.45
C THR A 38 -3.79 4.00 -7.27
N GLU A 39 -4.09 5.14 -6.63
CA GLU A 39 -4.36 6.43 -7.29
C GLU A 39 -3.18 6.86 -8.17
N ALA A 40 -1.95 6.76 -7.64
CA ALA A 40 -0.75 7.08 -8.39
C ALA A 40 -0.58 6.16 -9.61
N LEU A 41 -0.78 4.85 -9.45
CA LEU A 41 -0.65 3.88 -10.54
C LEU A 41 -1.71 4.08 -11.63
N ASP A 42 -2.95 4.42 -11.28
CA ASP A 42 -4.02 4.68 -12.25
C ASP A 42 -3.58 5.71 -13.31
N LEU A 43 -2.89 6.77 -12.89
CA LEU A 43 -2.37 7.82 -13.78
C LEU A 43 -1.32 7.31 -14.79
N PHE A 44 -0.63 6.20 -14.51
CA PHE A 44 0.45 5.67 -15.36
C PHE A 44 0.04 4.44 -16.17
N ILE A 45 -0.75 3.55 -15.57
CA ILE A 45 -1.06 2.23 -16.15
C ILE A 45 -2.55 2.00 -16.38
N GLY A 46 -3.41 2.96 -16.01
CA GLY A 46 -4.86 2.88 -16.14
C GLY A 46 -5.56 2.09 -15.03
N ALA A 47 -6.86 2.34 -14.89
CA ALA A 47 -7.65 1.89 -13.74
C ALA A 47 -7.67 0.37 -13.59
N ALA A 48 -7.80 -0.39 -14.67
CA ALA A 48 -7.90 -1.85 -14.60
C ALA A 48 -6.60 -2.48 -14.04
N GLU A 49 -5.44 -2.04 -14.54
CA GLU A 49 -4.12 -2.48 -14.10
C GLU A 49 -3.80 -2.00 -12.68
N ALA A 50 -4.17 -0.76 -12.35
CA ALA A 50 -4.03 -0.22 -10.99
C ALA A 50 -4.85 -1.02 -9.97
N GLN A 51 -6.07 -1.43 -10.31
CA GLN A 51 -6.90 -2.28 -9.44
C GLN A 51 -6.32 -3.69 -9.29
N LYS A 52 -5.69 -4.27 -10.33
CA LYS A 52 -4.92 -5.53 -10.20
C LYS A 52 -3.76 -5.35 -9.22
N ALA A 53 -3.00 -4.26 -9.34
CA ALA A 53 -1.93 -3.92 -8.41
C ALA A 53 -2.42 -3.76 -6.97
N ARG A 54 -3.56 -3.07 -6.77
CA ARG A 54 -4.20 -2.94 -5.46
C ARG A 54 -4.48 -4.28 -4.80
N LYS A 55 -5.09 -5.22 -5.55
CA LYS A 55 -5.36 -6.57 -5.04
C LYS A 55 -4.08 -7.28 -4.61
N MET A 56 -3.02 -7.19 -5.41
CA MET A 56 -1.72 -7.78 -5.07
C MET A 56 -1.13 -7.16 -3.78
N MET A 57 -1.20 -5.83 -3.64
CA MET A 57 -0.71 -5.13 -2.44
C MET A 57 -1.49 -5.53 -1.19
N ILE A 58 -2.82 -5.63 -1.26
CA ILE A 58 -3.65 -6.08 -0.12
C ILE A 58 -3.35 -7.53 0.24
N SER A 59 -3.22 -8.41 -0.74
CA SER A 59 -2.85 -9.81 -0.49
C SER A 59 -1.46 -9.93 0.14
N ALA A 60 -0.50 -9.09 -0.28
CA ALA A 60 0.82 -9.05 0.34
C ALA A 60 0.76 -8.54 1.79
N LEU A 61 -0.04 -7.50 2.05
CA LEU A 61 -0.25 -6.96 3.39
C LEU A 61 -0.87 -8.02 4.33
N ARG A 62 -1.94 -8.70 3.90
CA ARG A 62 -2.57 -9.79 4.67
C ARG A 62 -1.63 -10.93 5.04
N ARG A 63 -0.68 -11.26 4.16
CA ARG A 63 0.31 -12.31 4.43
C ARG A 63 1.42 -11.87 5.38
N SER A 64 1.76 -10.58 5.38
CA SER A 64 2.92 -10.05 6.09
C SER A 64 2.55 -9.44 7.45
N ALA A 65 1.34 -8.93 7.58
CA ALA A 65 0.76 -8.35 8.79
C ALA A 65 -0.72 -8.80 8.92
N PRO A 66 -0.97 -10.10 9.14
CA PRO A 66 -2.33 -10.63 9.29
C PRO A 66 -3.12 -9.95 10.43
N GLU A 67 -2.44 -9.54 11.50
CA GLU A 67 -2.99 -8.85 12.67
C GLU A 67 -3.75 -7.56 12.31
N TYR A 68 -3.42 -6.91 11.19
CA TYR A 68 -4.14 -5.71 10.71
C TYR A 68 -5.55 -6.00 10.20
N PHE A 69 -5.92 -7.27 10.05
CA PHE A 69 -7.22 -7.70 9.53
C PHE A 69 -8.05 -8.46 10.56
N GLU A 70 -7.48 -8.81 11.72
CA GLU A 70 -8.14 -9.61 12.75
C GLU A 70 -9.14 -8.78 13.58
N GLU A 71 -8.94 -7.46 13.72
CA GLU A 71 -9.85 -6.57 14.47
C GLU A 71 -11.26 -6.45 13.87
N HIS A 72 -11.48 -6.90 12.63
CA HIS A 72 -12.80 -6.91 11.99
C HIS A 72 -13.52 -8.28 12.01
N SER A 73 -12.98 -9.28 12.71
CA SER A 73 -13.57 -10.65 12.81
C SER A 73 -14.33 -10.92 14.12
N LEU A 74 -14.82 -9.89 14.79
CA LEU A 74 -15.71 -10.01 15.97
C LEU A 74 -17.12 -9.47 15.70
N ILE A 75 -17.78 -9.91 14.62
CA ILE A 75 -19.26 -9.90 14.49
C ILE A 75 -19.71 -11.09 13.65
#